data_AF-A0A316G9B4-F1
#
_entry.id   AF-A0A316G9B4-F1
#
_cell.length_a   1.000
_cell.length_b   1.000
_cell.length_c   1.000
_cell.angle_alpha   90.00
_cell.angle_beta   90.00
_cell.angle_gamma   90.00
#
_symmetry.space_group_name_H-M   'P 1'
#
loop_
_entity.id
_entity.type
_entity.pdbx_description
1 polymer ?
#
loop_
_entity_poly.entity_id
_entity_poly.type
_entity_poly.pdbx_seq_one_letter_code
_entity_poly.pdbx_strand_id
1 'polypeptide(L)'
;MKRALVIFSVIVALGLAVGIGVVGLGLYNVSATAGHLPGVAWVLHTTFKNSVSLRAPPENEVPLLDDPDLVALGAGHYATGCVPCHGSPDEPALAFSDAMLPEPPPIKLAIAGWSPNELHWVVENGVKMSGMPGWPAPERSDEVWAVVAYLEKVKEDDAPPLPKSTSESIATSSVAYCGSCHGTIDGLVPRLDIQDAEYLREELREYVTGVRLSGIMQQAASVVPVEDLPRLAEHFAATINEAPDPLPVPVAGERLANRGTREVPACTACHGPGASADETLGPRLSGQHRAFLETQLRLWRDGVRTDSAKMVAAARALSDADIALLAKWYASQPADGER
;
A
#
# COMPACT_ATOMS: atom_id res chain seq x y z
N MET A 1 -38.15 -41.57 -12.07
CA MET A 1 -37.01 -41.00 -12.82
C MET A 1 -37.42 -40.14 -14.02
N LYS A 2 -38.11 -40.67 -15.05
CA LYS A 2 -38.50 -39.86 -16.24
C LYS A 2 -39.34 -38.61 -15.91
N ARG A 3 -40.34 -38.72 -15.03
CA ARG A 3 -41.17 -37.56 -14.61
C ARG A 3 -40.36 -36.50 -13.86
N ALA A 4 -39.43 -36.91 -13.00
CA ALA A 4 -38.57 -35.98 -12.26
C ALA A 4 -37.60 -35.23 -13.19
N LEU A 5 -37.04 -35.93 -14.19
CA LEU A 5 -36.20 -35.30 -15.22
C LEU A 5 -36.98 -34.29 -16.06
N VAL A 6 -38.21 -34.62 -16.48
CA VAL A 6 -39.06 -33.68 -17.24
C VAL A 6 -39.39 -32.44 -16.42
N ILE A 7 -39.76 -32.61 -15.14
CA ILE A 7 -40.05 -31.48 -14.24
C ILE A 7 -38.81 -30.60 -14.07
N PHE A 8 -37.64 -31.20 -13.84
CA PHE A 8 -36.38 -30.47 -13.72
C PHE A 8 -36.04 -29.68 -14.99
N SER A 9 -36.14 -30.32 -16.17
CA SER A 9 -35.88 -29.65 -17.45
C SER A 9 -36.83 -28.48 -17.70
N VAL A 10 -38.12 -28.61 -17.35
CA VAL A 10 -39.09 -27.52 -17.48
C VAL A 10 -38.76 -26.36 -16.54
N ILE A 11 -38.40 -26.64 -15.28
CA ILE A 11 -37.99 -25.60 -14.31
C ILE A 11 -36.75 -24.86 -14.81
N VAL A 12 -35.75 -25.58 -15.31
CA VAL A 12 -34.52 -24.97 -15.86
C VAL A 12 -34.84 -24.12 -17.08
N ALA A 13 -35.66 -24.61 -18.02
CA ALA A 13 -36.06 -23.85 -19.21
C ALA A 13 -36.85 -22.59 -18.85
N LEU A 14 -37.78 -22.67 -17.89
CA LEU A 14 -38.52 -21.51 -17.38
C LEU A 14 -37.58 -20.50 -16.70
N GLY A 15 -36.65 -20.96 -15.85
CA GLY A 15 -35.67 -20.11 -15.21
C GLY A 15 -34.78 -19.38 -16.22
N LEU A 16 -34.31 -20.08 -17.26
CA LEU A 16 -33.55 -19.48 -18.36
C LEU A 16 -34.38 -18.46 -19.14
N ALA A 17 -35.63 -18.77 -19.48
CA ALA A 17 -36.51 -17.85 -20.20
C ALA A 17 -36.77 -16.57 -19.37
N VAL A 18 -37.01 -16.69 -18.06
CA VAL A 18 -37.15 -15.54 -17.15
C VAL A 18 -35.85 -14.74 -17.10
N GLY A 19 -34.71 -15.39 -16.92
CA GLY A 19 -33.41 -14.72 -16.89
C GLY A 19 -33.10 -13.96 -18.18
N ILE A 20 -33.32 -14.60 -19.33
CA ILE A 20 -33.18 -13.97 -20.66
C ILE A 20 -34.16 -12.80 -20.80
N GLY A 21 -35.40 -12.95 -20.34
CA GLY A 21 -36.39 -11.87 -20.38
C GLY A 21 -35.97 -10.67 -19.51
N VAL A 22 -35.52 -10.91 -18.29
CA VAL A 22 -35.07 -9.85 -17.37
C VAL A 22 -33.88 -9.07 -17.95
N VAL A 23 -32.90 -9.78 -18.52
CA VAL A 23 -31.71 -9.17 -19.13
C VAL A 23 -32.06 -8.49 -20.45
N GLY A 24 -32.71 -9.22 -21.37
CA GLY A 24 -32.96 -8.77 -22.73
C GLY A 24 -34.00 -7.65 -22.84
N LEU A 25 -34.92 -7.55 -21.89
CA LEU A 25 -35.92 -6.48 -21.83
C LEU A 25 -35.55 -5.38 -20.81
N GLY A 26 -34.40 -5.50 -20.13
CA GLY A 26 -33.95 -4.50 -19.15
C GLY A 26 -34.90 -4.34 -17.95
N LEU A 27 -35.52 -5.43 -17.49
CA LEU A 27 -36.52 -5.37 -16.41
C LEU A 27 -35.90 -5.14 -15.03
N TYR A 28 -34.58 -5.29 -14.89
CA TYR A 28 -33.85 -4.99 -13.66
C TYR A 28 -33.46 -3.51 -13.63
N ASN A 29 -33.96 -2.77 -12.63
CA ASN A 29 -33.59 -1.38 -12.42
C ASN A 29 -32.14 -1.27 -11.94
N VAL A 30 -31.27 -0.73 -12.79
CA VAL A 30 -29.84 -0.51 -12.49
C VAL A 30 -29.55 0.86 -11.89
N SER A 31 -30.58 1.67 -11.59
CA SER A 31 -30.38 3.00 -11.00
C SER A 31 -29.73 2.90 -9.61
N ALA A 32 -28.64 3.64 -9.41
CA ALA A 32 -27.98 3.77 -8.10
C ALA A 32 -28.83 4.54 -7.07
N THR A 33 -29.93 5.17 -7.49
CA THR A 33 -30.88 5.85 -6.58
C THR A 33 -31.99 4.93 -6.06
N ALA A 34 -32.05 3.68 -6.52
CA ALA A 34 -33.06 2.72 -6.11
C ALA A 34 -32.40 1.55 -5.36
N GLY A 35 -32.82 1.32 -4.12
CA GLY A 35 -32.34 0.22 -3.29
C GLY A 35 -32.62 -1.17 -3.89
N HIS A 36 -31.96 -2.18 -3.33
CA HIS A 36 -32.20 -3.57 -3.72
C HIS A 36 -33.63 -4.04 -3.40
N LEU A 37 -34.07 -5.09 -4.11
CA LEU A 37 -35.31 -5.79 -3.78
C LEU A 37 -35.28 -6.32 -2.32
N PRO A 38 -36.44 -6.47 -1.66
CA PRO A 38 -36.51 -7.00 -0.31
C PRO A 38 -35.74 -8.33 -0.16
N GLY A 39 -34.91 -8.41 0.88
CA GLY A 39 -34.07 -9.58 1.18
C GLY A 39 -32.74 -9.64 0.43
N VAL A 40 -32.59 -9.00 -0.73
CA VAL A 40 -31.33 -9.02 -1.50
C VAL A 40 -30.19 -8.37 -0.70
N ALA A 41 -30.44 -7.24 -0.05
CA ALA A 41 -29.45 -6.60 0.82
C ALA A 41 -28.97 -7.53 1.95
N TRP A 42 -29.87 -8.30 2.55
CA TRP A 42 -29.52 -9.29 3.58
C TRP A 42 -28.66 -10.42 3.00
N VAL A 43 -29.02 -10.95 1.83
CA VAL A 43 -28.24 -12.00 1.15
C VAL A 43 -26.83 -11.50 0.84
N LEU A 44 -26.72 -10.30 0.26
CA LEU A 44 -25.44 -9.71 -0.11
C LEU A 44 -24.57 -9.45 1.11
N HIS A 45 -25.10 -8.80 2.15
CA HIS A 45 -24.34 -8.48 3.37
C HIS A 45 -23.92 -9.73 4.15
N THR A 46 -24.81 -10.72 4.26
CA THR A 46 -24.50 -11.99 4.92
C THR A 46 -23.43 -12.75 4.14
N THR A 47 -23.52 -12.78 2.81
CA THR A 47 -22.51 -13.39 1.94
C THR A 47 -21.17 -12.69 2.07
N PHE A 48 -21.17 -11.36 2.12
CA PHE A 48 -19.97 -10.55 2.34
C PHE A 48 -19.28 -10.94 3.65
N LYS A 49 -19.99 -10.90 4.80
CA LYS A 49 -19.43 -11.29 6.10
C LYS A 49 -18.86 -12.70 6.12
N ASN A 50 -19.63 -13.67 5.62
CA ASN A 50 -19.17 -15.05 5.55
C ASN A 50 -17.98 -15.22 4.60
N SER A 51 -17.92 -14.43 3.52
CA SER A 51 -16.82 -14.48 2.56
C SER A 51 -15.53 -13.94 3.14
N VAL A 52 -15.59 -12.83 3.89
CA VAL A 52 -14.44 -12.23 4.58
C VAL A 52 -13.93 -13.22 5.64
N SER A 53 -14.80 -13.69 6.53
CA SER A 53 -14.42 -14.63 7.59
C SER A 53 -13.80 -15.93 7.05
N LEU A 54 -14.26 -16.41 5.88
CA LEU A 54 -13.70 -17.61 5.24
C LEU A 54 -12.33 -17.37 4.58
N ARG A 55 -12.03 -16.15 4.15
CA ARG A 55 -10.87 -15.85 3.29
C ARG A 55 -9.80 -15.01 3.97
N ALA A 56 -10.12 -14.37 5.08
CA ALA A 56 -9.17 -13.60 5.85
C ALA A 56 -7.99 -14.49 6.25
N PRO A 57 -6.75 -13.93 6.27
CA PRO A 57 -5.61 -14.66 6.78
C PRO A 57 -5.87 -15.08 8.25
N PRO A 58 -5.21 -16.14 8.73
CA PRO A 58 -5.39 -16.57 10.11
C PRO A 58 -4.80 -15.52 11.08
N GLU A 59 -5.39 -15.40 12.26
CA GLU A 59 -5.02 -14.36 13.24
C GLU A 59 -3.54 -14.39 13.66
N ASN A 60 -2.88 -15.55 13.59
CA ASN A 60 -1.45 -15.67 13.93
C ASN A 60 -0.50 -15.07 12.87
N GLU A 61 -1.03 -14.65 11.71
CA GLU A 61 -0.29 -13.91 10.69
C GLU A 61 -0.42 -12.38 10.84
N VAL A 62 -1.27 -11.91 11.76
CA VAL A 62 -1.38 -10.48 12.08
C VAL A 62 -0.05 -10.00 12.71
N PRO A 63 0.64 -9.01 12.13
CA PRO A 63 1.85 -8.46 12.71
C PRO A 63 1.54 -7.62 13.95
N LEU A 64 2.58 -7.13 14.64
CA LEU A 64 2.41 -6.10 15.64
C LEU A 64 1.93 -4.80 14.97
N LEU A 65 0.87 -4.19 15.51
CA LEU A 65 0.18 -3.02 14.94
C LEU A 65 0.33 -1.75 15.80
N ASP A 66 1.14 -1.82 16.85
CA ASP A 66 1.36 -0.74 17.82
C ASP A 66 2.56 0.16 17.49
N ASP A 67 3.28 -0.14 16.40
CA ASP A 67 4.38 0.69 15.90
C ASP A 67 3.85 2.07 15.47
N PRO A 68 4.29 3.18 16.12
CA PRO A 68 3.81 4.51 15.82
C PRO A 68 4.10 4.95 14.38
N ASP A 69 5.21 4.51 13.77
CA ASP A 69 5.54 4.84 12.38
C ASP A 69 4.61 4.12 11.39
N LEU A 70 4.25 2.88 11.71
CA LEU A 70 3.28 2.09 10.92
C LEU A 70 1.88 2.72 10.99
N VAL A 71 1.46 3.14 12.19
CA VAL A 71 0.18 3.83 12.41
C VAL A 71 0.17 5.18 11.67
N ALA A 72 1.25 5.96 11.77
CA ALA A 72 1.39 7.25 11.07
C ALA A 72 1.34 7.08 9.54
N LEU A 73 2.02 6.06 9.01
CA LEU A 73 1.96 5.72 7.58
C LEU A 73 0.53 5.36 7.15
N GLY A 74 -0.17 4.59 7.97
CA GLY A 74 -1.59 4.26 7.80
C GLY A 74 -2.48 5.48 7.79
N ALA A 75 -2.29 6.40 8.73
CA ALA A 75 -3.02 7.67 8.83
C ALA A 75 -2.83 8.50 7.56
N GLY A 76 -1.60 8.60 7.05
CA GLY A 76 -1.28 9.32 5.81
C GLY A 76 -2.00 8.74 4.59
N HIS A 77 -1.99 7.41 4.43
CA HIS A 77 -2.72 6.77 3.33
C HIS A 77 -4.24 6.91 3.49
N TYR A 78 -4.77 6.72 4.71
CA TYR A 78 -6.19 6.84 5.01
C TYR A 78 -6.72 8.24 4.67
N ALA A 79 -5.94 9.28 4.96
CA ALA A 79 -6.31 10.68 4.75
C ALA A 79 -6.66 11.02 3.28
N THR A 80 -6.02 10.36 2.31
CA THR A 80 -6.28 10.60 0.88
C THR A 80 -7.04 9.46 0.20
N GLY A 81 -6.85 8.22 0.65
CA GLY A 81 -7.45 7.04 0.03
C GLY A 81 -8.83 6.67 0.58
N CYS A 82 -9.10 6.96 1.86
CA CYS A 82 -10.28 6.43 2.56
C CYS A 82 -11.24 7.53 3.05
N VAL A 83 -10.71 8.67 3.53
CA VAL A 83 -11.53 9.81 4.01
C VAL A 83 -12.59 10.25 3.01
N PRO A 84 -12.31 10.35 1.68
CA PRO A 84 -13.32 10.81 0.75
C PRO A 84 -14.60 9.98 0.75
N CYS A 85 -14.55 8.70 1.17
CA CYS A 85 -15.71 7.81 1.23
C CYS A 85 -16.20 7.56 2.66
N HIS A 86 -15.29 7.37 3.62
CA HIS A 86 -15.63 6.93 4.98
C HIS A 86 -15.65 8.06 6.03
N GLY A 87 -15.23 9.27 5.64
CA GLY A 87 -15.00 10.38 6.56
C GLY A 87 -13.78 10.14 7.46
N SER A 88 -13.64 10.96 8.48
CA SER A 88 -12.64 10.79 9.54
C SER A 88 -13.33 10.32 10.83
N PRO A 89 -12.57 9.97 11.89
CA PRO A 89 -13.16 9.66 13.19
C PRO A 89 -14.00 10.81 13.77
N ASP A 90 -13.69 12.05 13.40
CA ASP A 90 -14.29 13.27 13.97
C ASP A 90 -15.16 14.05 12.97
N GLU A 91 -15.04 13.75 11.67
CA GLU A 91 -15.73 14.46 10.59
C GLU A 91 -16.52 13.48 9.70
N PRO A 92 -17.73 13.87 9.25
CA PRO A 92 -18.54 13.03 8.37
C PRO A 92 -17.91 12.82 6.99
N ALA A 93 -18.41 11.82 6.26
CA ALA A 93 -18.06 11.60 4.86
C ALA A 93 -18.55 12.74 3.96
N LEU A 94 -18.07 12.78 2.72
CA LEU A 94 -18.46 13.79 1.75
C LEU A 94 -19.87 13.50 1.20
N ALA A 95 -20.59 14.55 0.80
CA ALA A 95 -21.98 14.42 0.32
C ALA A 95 -22.15 13.48 -0.88
N PHE A 96 -21.10 13.24 -1.68
CA PHE A 96 -21.17 12.26 -2.76
C PHE A 96 -21.20 10.83 -2.21
N SER A 97 -20.51 10.56 -1.10
CA SER A 97 -20.45 9.27 -0.42
C SER A 97 -21.84 8.90 0.12
N ASP A 98 -22.53 9.88 0.71
CA ASP A 98 -23.92 9.74 1.18
C ASP A 98 -24.91 9.41 0.06
N ALA A 99 -24.54 9.71 -1.21
CA ALA A 99 -25.36 9.44 -2.38
C ALA A 99 -25.00 8.11 -3.10
N MET A 100 -24.02 7.35 -2.58
CA MET A 100 -23.64 6.05 -3.12
C MET A 100 -24.61 4.94 -2.68
N LEU A 101 -24.69 3.87 -3.49
CA LEU A 101 -25.46 2.68 -3.16
C LEU A 101 -24.61 1.41 -3.38
N PRO A 102 -24.25 0.67 -2.32
CA PRO A 102 -24.51 0.98 -0.91
C PRO A 102 -23.74 2.23 -0.44
N GLU A 103 -24.32 2.93 0.54
CA GLU A 103 -23.68 4.04 1.24
C GLU A 103 -22.47 3.51 2.02
N PRO A 104 -21.25 4.06 1.83
CA PRO A 104 -20.11 3.74 2.66
C PRO A 104 -20.40 4.09 4.12
N PRO A 105 -20.31 3.16 5.07
CA PRO A 105 -20.54 3.48 6.47
C PRO A 105 -19.45 4.43 6.99
N PRO A 106 -19.78 5.36 7.91
CA PRO A 106 -18.79 6.12 8.65
C PRO A 106 -17.75 5.19 9.28
N ILE A 107 -16.48 5.61 9.29
CA ILE A 107 -15.37 4.68 9.58
C ILE A 107 -15.51 3.93 10.90
N LYS A 108 -15.95 4.59 11.98
CA LYS A 108 -16.17 3.94 13.29
C LYS A 108 -17.19 2.80 13.22
N LEU A 109 -18.23 2.92 12.39
CA LEU A 109 -19.20 1.85 12.15
C LEU A 109 -18.65 0.78 11.20
N ALA A 110 -17.88 1.19 10.20
CA ALA A 110 -17.29 0.29 9.21
C ALA A 110 -16.39 -0.77 9.85
N ILE A 111 -15.64 -0.40 10.90
CA ILE A 111 -14.60 -1.23 11.52
C ILE A 111 -15.04 -1.96 12.79
N ALA A 112 -16.12 -1.52 13.46
CA ALA A 112 -16.48 -1.95 14.82
C ALA A 112 -16.60 -3.47 15.04
N GLY A 113 -16.94 -4.24 14.01
CA GLY A 113 -17.24 -5.67 14.12
C GLY A 113 -16.20 -6.62 13.52
N TRP A 114 -15.04 -6.11 13.08
CA TRP A 114 -14.04 -6.89 12.35
C TRP A 114 -12.77 -7.08 13.17
N SER A 115 -12.13 -8.24 13.05
CA SER A 115 -10.78 -8.46 13.58
C SER A 115 -9.72 -7.87 12.63
N PRO A 116 -8.46 -7.66 13.07
CA PRO A 116 -7.42 -7.06 12.22
C PRO A 116 -7.16 -7.81 10.92
N ASN A 117 -7.16 -9.15 10.94
CA ASN A 117 -7.01 -9.98 9.75
C ASN A 117 -8.20 -9.86 8.78
N GLU A 118 -9.43 -9.70 9.29
CA GLU A 118 -10.59 -9.46 8.45
C GLU A 118 -10.56 -8.06 7.83
N LEU A 119 -10.13 -7.05 8.59
CA LEU A 119 -9.91 -5.69 8.08
C LEU A 119 -8.85 -5.69 6.98
N HIS A 120 -7.72 -6.38 7.19
CA HIS A 120 -6.69 -6.56 6.17
C HIS A 120 -7.27 -7.11 4.87
N TRP A 121 -8.02 -8.21 4.94
CA TRP A 121 -8.63 -8.81 3.76
C TRP A 121 -9.58 -7.84 3.04
N VAL A 122 -10.41 -7.11 3.79
CA VAL A 122 -11.37 -6.14 3.24
C VAL A 122 -10.66 -4.97 2.56
N VAL A 123 -9.60 -4.41 3.17
CA VAL A 123 -8.84 -3.29 2.60
C VAL A 123 -8.04 -3.76 1.37
N GLU A 124 -7.46 -4.95 1.42
CA GLU A 124 -6.72 -5.53 0.31
C GLU A 124 -7.62 -5.80 -0.91
N ASN A 125 -8.77 -6.41 -0.70
CA ASN A 125 -9.59 -6.96 -1.79
C ASN A 125 -10.75 -6.05 -2.20
N GLY A 126 -11.11 -5.08 -1.36
CA GLY A 126 -12.31 -4.27 -1.53
C GLY A 126 -13.59 -5.10 -1.42
N VAL A 127 -14.71 -4.50 -1.85
CA VAL A 127 -16.02 -5.19 -1.80
C VAL A 127 -16.66 -5.16 -3.18
N LYS A 128 -16.73 -6.35 -3.80
CA LYS A 128 -17.33 -6.52 -5.12
C LYS A 128 -18.80 -6.08 -5.12
N MET A 129 -19.23 -5.44 -6.22
CA MET A 129 -20.57 -4.86 -6.38
C MET A 129 -20.87 -3.73 -5.39
N SER A 130 -19.82 -3.05 -4.90
CA SER A 130 -19.91 -1.80 -4.16
C SER A 130 -18.98 -0.77 -4.79
N GLY A 131 -18.91 0.43 -4.20
CA GLY A 131 -17.90 1.43 -4.55
C GLY A 131 -16.56 1.28 -3.82
N MET A 132 -16.39 0.27 -2.95
CA MET A 132 -15.14 0.04 -2.22
C MET A 132 -14.11 -0.66 -3.11
N PRO A 133 -13.02 0.02 -3.51
CA PRO A 133 -12.00 -0.57 -4.37
C PRO A 133 -11.11 -1.55 -3.59
N GLY A 134 -10.42 -2.43 -4.32
CA GLY A 134 -9.29 -3.17 -3.78
C GLY A 134 -8.02 -2.33 -3.74
N TRP A 135 -6.99 -2.85 -3.08
CA TRP A 135 -5.70 -2.19 -2.96
C TRP A 135 -5.05 -1.96 -4.33
N PRO A 136 -4.46 -0.78 -4.62
CA PRO A 136 -3.93 -0.47 -5.94
C PRO A 136 -2.79 -1.38 -6.43
N ALA A 137 -2.04 -1.96 -5.49
CA ALA A 137 -0.94 -2.90 -5.76
C ALA A 137 -1.21 -4.24 -5.06
N PRO A 138 -2.02 -5.16 -5.63
CA PRO A 138 -2.43 -6.39 -4.95
C PRO A 138 -1.25 -7.31 -4.56
N GLU A 139 -0.10 -7.18 -5.20
CA GLU A 139 1.14 -7.88 -4.84
C GLU A 139 1.84 -7.30 -3.59
N ARG A 140 1.37 -6.16 -3.09
CA ARG A 140 1.88 -5.42 -1.92
C ARG A 140 0.93 -5.50 -0.73
N SER A 141 0.46 -6.72 -0.45
CA SER A 141 -0.40 -7.07 0.69
C SER A 141 0.17 -6.63 2.05
N ASP A 142 1.50 -6.57 2.15
CA ASP A 142 2.21 -6.13 3.35
C ASP A 142 1.98 -4.65 3.69
N GLU A 143 1.66 -3.80 2.71
CA GLU A 143 1.42 -2.37 2.95
C GLU A 143 0.06 -2.10 3.60
N VAL A 144 -0.90 -3.02 3.41
CA VAL A 144 -2.26 -2.91 3.94
C VAL A 144 -2.26 -2.83 5.48
N TRP A 145 -1.27 -3.46 6.13
CA TRP A 145 -1.13 -3.44 7.59
C TRP A 145 -0.93 -2.04 8.17
N ALA A 146 -0.38 -1.09 7.40
CA ALA A 146 -0.29 0.30 7.86
C ALA A 146 -1.69 0.88 8.11
N VAL A 147 -2.60 0.70 7.15
CA VAL A 147 -3.99 1.16 7.29
C VAL A 147 -4.70 0.41 8.40
N VAL A 148 -4.52 -0.91 8.52
CA VAL A 148 -5.13 -1.70 9.61
C VAL A 148 -4.64 -1.23 10.98
N ALA A 149 -3.35 -0.94 11.15
CA ALA A 149 -2.79 -0.40 12.38
C ALA A 149 -3.46 0.93 12.78
N TYR A 150 -3.63 1.84 11.81
CA TYR A 150 -4.39 3.07 12.04
C TYR A 150 -5.85 2.81 12.42
N LEU A 151 -6.53 1.88 11.73
CA LEU A 151 -7.93 1.55 12.02
C LEU A 151 -8.12 0.94 13.41
N GLU A 152 -7.19 0.11 13.89
CA GLU A 152 -7.22 -0.38 15.26
C GLU A 152 -7.11 0.78 16.26
N LYS A 153 -6.25 1.78 16.00
CA LYS A 153 -6.20 3.00 16.82
C LYS A 153 -7.49 3.82 16.78
N VAL A 154 -8.20 3.83 15.66
CA VAL A 154 -9.54 4.44 15.57
C VAL A 154 -10.55 3.69 16.44
N LYS A 155 -10.49 2.34 16.51
CA LYS A 155 -11.36 1.54 17.39
C LYS A 155 -11.08 1.77 18.86
N GLU A 156 -9.83 2.02 19.20
CA GLU A 156 -9.36 2.32 20.56
C GLU A 156 -9.64 3.77 20.99
N ASP A 157 -10.18 4.62 20.10
CA ASP A 157 -10.30 6.07 20.29
C ASP A 157 -8.93 6.74 20.64
N ASP A 158 -7.83 6.19 20.09
CA ASP A 158 -6.43 6.60 20.29
C ASP A 158 -5.71 6.87 18.96
N ALA A 159 -6.47 7.17 17.90
CA ALA A 159 -5.92 7.47 16.58
C ALA A 159 -5.17 8.81 16.58
N PRO A 160 -3.96 8.88 15.99
CA PRO A 160 -3.31 10.16 15.77
C PRO A 160 -4.15 11.01 14.80
N PRO A 161 -4.03 12.36 14.87
CA PRO A 161 -4.73 13.23 13.94
C PRO A 161 -4.27 12.95 12.51
N LEU A 162 -5.23 12.99 11.57
CA LEU A 162 -4.93 12.85 10.16
C LEU A 162 -4.10 14.05 9.65
N PRO A 163 -3.14 13.83 8.73
CA PRO A 163 -2.48 14.93 8.06
C PRO A 163 -3.48 15.73 7.22
N LYS A 164 -3.27 17.04 7.11
CA LYS A 164 -4.11 17.90 6.26
C LYS A 164 -3.80 17.63 4.78
N SER A 165 -4.65 16.85 4.12
CA SER A 165 -4.42 16.35 2.77
C SER A 165 -5.62 16.53 1.84
N THR A 166 -6.31 17.68 1.93
CA THR A 166 -7.37 17.99 0.95
C THR A 166 -6.75 18.18 -0.44
N SER A 167 -7.49 17.89 -1.51
CA SER A 167 -6.99 18.11 -2.88
C SER A 167 -6.47 19.54 -3.09
N GLU A 168 -7.14 20.53 -2.49
CA GLU A 168 -6.72 21.93 -2.52
C GLU A 168 -5.44 22.19 -1.70
N SER A 169 -5.29 21.57 -0.52
CA SER A 169 -4.06 21.70 0.28
C SER A 169 -2.86 20.99 -0.34
N ILE A 170 -3.10 19.86 -1.02
CA ILE A 170 -2.07 19.12 -1.76
C ILE A 170 -1.63 19.94 -2.98
N ALA A 171 -2.57 20.41 -3.81
CA ALA A 171 -2.24 21.21 -4.98
C ALA A 171 -1.52 22.53 -4.65
N THR A 172 -1.78 23.10 -3.46
CA THR A 172 -1.10 24.30 -2.99
C THR A 172 0.24 24.03 -2.31
N SER A 173 0.48 22.80 -1.82
CA SER A 173 1.73 22.43 -1.14
C SER A 173 2.08 20.94 -1.27
N SER A 174 2.37 20.49 -2.51
CA SER A 174 2.81 19.12 -2.81
C SER A 174 4.04 18.68 -1.98
N VAL A 175 4.94 19.62 -1.68
CA VAL A 175 6.11 19.39 -0.82
C VAL A 175 5.71 19.04 0.62
N ALA A 176 4.80 19.81 1.23
CA ALA A 176 4.37 19.54 2.60
C ALA A 176 3.60 18.22 2.69
N TYR A 177 2.83 17.89 1.66
CA TYR A 177 2.15 16.60 1.56
C TYR A 177 3.14 15.44 1.54
N CYS A 178 4.11 15.41 0.62
CA CYS A 178 5.12 14.35 0.59
C CYS A 178 5.97 14.31 1.87
N GLY A 179 6.28 15.49 2.44
CA GLY A 179 7.05 15.62 3.69
C GLY A 179 6.33 15.07 4.91
N SER A 180 5.00 14.99 4.91
CA SER A 180 4.20 14.41 5.99
C SER A 180 4.45 12.91 6.21
N CYS A 181 5.01 12.22 5.20
CA CYS A 181 5.53 10.87 5.36
C CYS A 181 7.06 10.87 5.34
N HIS A 182 7.67 11.44 4.30
CA HIS A 182 9.10 11.26 4.02
C HIS A 182 10.05 12.07 4.91
N GLY A 183 9.55 12.95 5.78
CA GLY A 183 10.38 13.73 6.72
C GLY A 183 10.13 13.42 8.20
N THR A 184 9.09 12.67 8.53
CA THR A 184 8.64 12.49 9.93
C THR A 184 8.38 11.04 10.32
N ILE A 185 8.34 10.11 9.35
CA ILE A 185 8.06 8.70 9.57
C ILE A 185 9.30 7.88 9.25
N ASP A 186 9.71 7.04 10.20
CA ASP A 186 10.84 6.14 10.03
C ASP A 186 10.41 4.79 9.42
N GLY A 187 11.26 3.77 9.52
CA GLY A 187 10.89 2.39 9.22
C GLY A 187 10.67 2.12 7.73
N LEU A 188 9.41 1.98 7.32
CA LEU A 188 9.01 1.56 5.96
C LEU A 188 9.03 2.71 4.94
N VAL A 189 9.00 3.96 5.40
CA VAL A 189 9.06 5.13 4.53
C VAL A 189 10.53 5.43 4.19
N PRO A 190 10.94 5.55 2.92
CA PRO A 190 12.33 5.81 2.60
C PRO A 190 12.72 7.27 2.82
N ARG A 191 13.97 7.46 3.23
CA ARG A 191 14.69 8.73 3.10
C ARG A 191 14.89 9.11 1.64
N LEU A 192 14.49 10.33 1.31
CA LEU A 192 14.65 10.89 -0.03
C LEU A 192 15.89 11.80 -0.12
N ASP A 193 16.31 12.37 1.00
CA ASP A 193 17.40 13.35 1.13
C ASP A 193 18.80 12.79 0.83
N ILE A 194 18.94 11.46 0.80
CA ILE A 194 20.18 10.78 0.43
C ILE A 194 20.30 10.53 -1.08
N GLN A 195 19.25 10.77 -1.85
CA GLN A 195 19.19 10.45 -3.28
C GLN A 195 19.42 11.67 -4.17
N ASP A 196 19.69 11.42 -5.44
CA ASP A 196 19.71 12.46 -6.47
C ASP A 196 18.32 12.67 -7.09
N ALA A 197 18.11 13.86 -7.68
CA ALA A 197 16.82 14.25 -8.25
C ALA A 197 16.43 13.38 -9.45
N GLU A 198 17.39 12.82 -10.18
CA GLU A 198 17.11 11.97 -11.34
C GLU A 198 16.50 10.64 -10.89
N TYR A 199 17.09 10.02 -9.86
CA TYR A 199 16.55 8.83 -9.20
C TYR A 199 15.12 9.05 -8.72
N LEU A 200 14.92 10.11 -7.93
CA LEU A 200 13.61 10.38 -7.32
C LEU A 200 12.54 10.63 -8.38
N ARG A 201 12.89 11.32 -9.46
CA ARG A 201 11.99 11.55 -10.59
C ARG A 201 11.62 10.24 -11.29
N GLU A 202 12.59 9.37 -11.51
CA GLU A 202 12.35 8.08 -12.16
C GLU A 202 11.47 7.17 -11.30
N GLU A 203 11.76 7.08 -10.00
CA GLU A 203 10.97 6.30 -9.05
C GLU A 203 9.52 6.80 -8.95
N LEU A 204 9.31 8.12 -8.92
CA LEU A 204 7.95 8.70 -8.99
C LEU A 204 7.23 8.29 -10.28
N ARG A 205 7.91 8.32 -11.43
CA ARG A 205 7.36 7.89 -12.72
C ARG A 205 6.98 6.41 -12.69
N GLU A 206 7.82 5.55 -12.11
CA GLU A 206 7.55 4.12 -11.99
C GLU A 206 6.35 3.82 -11.10
N TYR A 207 6.17 4.55 -9.99
CA TYR A 207 4.96 4.43 -9.17
C TYR A 207 3.71 4.86 -9.94
N VAL A 208 3.73 6.03 -10.57
CA VAL A 208 2.57 6.55 -11.34
C VAL A 208 2.17 5.60 -12.48
N THR A 209 3.15 4.96 -13.13
CA THR A 209 2.91 4.03 -14.23
C THR A 209 2.64 2.58 -13.80
N GLY A 210 2.79 2.27 -12.50
CA GLY A 210 2.65 0.93 -11.96
C GLY A 210 3.80 -0.02 -12.29
N VAL A 211 4.93 0.47 -12.80
CA VAL A 211 6.16 -0.32 -12.98
C VAL A 211 6.74 -0.72 -11.63
N ARG A 212 6.75 0.23 -10.68
CA ARG A 212 7.08 -0.03 -9.28
C ARG A 212 5.80 -0.07 -8.47
N LEU A 213 5.58 -1.18 -7.77
CA LEU A 213 4.36 -1.44 -7.03
C LEU A 213 4.45 -0.93 -5.59
N SER A 214 3.49 -0.10 -5.22
CA SER A 214 3.19 0.29 -3.84
C SER A 214 1.82 0.98 -3.85
N GLY A 215 0.84 0.42 -3.15
CA GLY A 215 -0.49 1.03 -3.08
C GLY A 215 -0.46 2.36 -2.35
N ILE A 216 0.47 2.52 -1.39
CA ILE A 216 0.70 3.77 -0.69
C ILE A 216 1.28 4.83 -1.63
N MET A 217 2.39 4.53 -2.32
CA MET A 217 3.02 5.52 -3.18
C MET A 217 2.24 5.77 -4.48
N GLN A 218 1.55 4.77 -5.02
CA GLN A 218 0.65 4.96 -6.18
C GLN A 218 -0.49 5.92 -5.82
N GLN A 219 -1.10 5.76 -4.64
CA GLN A 219 -2.11 6.70 -4.17
C GLN A 219 -1.51 8.08 -3.89
N ALA A 220 -0.33 8.13 -3.25
CA ALA A 220 0.31 9.41 -2.93
C ALA A 220 0.71 10.19 -4.18
N ALA A 221 1.23 9.51 -5.21
CA ALA A 221 1.63 10.16 -6.45
C ALA A 221 0.43 10.53 -7.34
N SER A 222 -0.70 9.82 -7.26
CA SER A 222 -1.88 10.08 -8.10
C SER A 222 -2.64 11.35 -7.72
N VAL A 223 -2.52 11.81 -6.47
CA VAL A 223 -3.19 13.02 -5.97
C VAL A 223 -2.36 14.31 -6.16
N VAL A 224 -1.13 14.17 -6.65
CA VAL A 224 -0.21 15.29 -6.93
C VAL A 224 -0.25 15.62 -8.43
N PRO A 225 -0.27 16.91 -8.82
CA PRO A 225 -0.16 17.30 -10.23
C PRO A 225 1.11 16.73 -10.89
N VAL A 226 0.99 16.13 -12.08
CA VAL A 226 2.11 15.48 -12.77
C VAL A 226 3.24 16.47 -13.09
N GLU A 227 2.89 17.72 -13.34
CA GLU A 227 3.81 18.84 -13.56
C GLU A 227 4.68 19.18 -12.33
N ASP A 228 4.24 18.82 -11.12
CA ASP A 228 5.01 19.07 -9.90
C ASP A 228 6.08 18.00 -9.63
N LEU A 229 5.98 16.81 -10.25
CA LEU A 229 6.86 15.68 -9.94
C LEU A 229 8.37 16.00 -10.12
N PRO A 230 8.82 16.68 -11.20
CA PRO A 230 10.23 17.05 -11.34
C PRO A 230 10.69 18.00 -10.23
N ARG A 231 9.84 18.98 -9.86
CA ARG A 231 10.15 19.95 -8.80
C ARG A 231 10.23 19.28 -7.43
N LEU A 232 9.37 18.29 -7.17
CA LEU A 232 9.41 17.51 -5.93
C LEU A 232 10.71 16.72 -5.81
N ALA A 233 11.13 16.06 -6.90
CA ALA A 233 12.39 15.33 -6.93
C ALA A 233 13.60 16.25 -6.66
N GLU A 234 13.64 17.42 -7.28
CA GLU A 234 14.68 18.44 -7.03
C GLU A 234 14.68 18.92 -5.57
N HIS A 235 13.49 19.19 -5.02
CA HIS A 235 13.36 19.65 -3.65
C HIS A 235 13.87 18.62 -2.64
N PHE A 236 13.38 17.37 -2.71
CA PHE A 236 13.77 16.34 -1.75
C PHE A 236 15.23 15.90 -1.88
N ALA A 237 15.82 15.95 -3.08
CA ALA A 237 17.25 15.70 -3.27
C ALA A 237 18.16 16.83 -2.73
N ALA A 238 17.59 18.02 -2.47
CA ALA A 238 18.28 19.18 -1.91
C ALA A 238 18.05 19.36 -0.41
N THR A 239 16.93 18.85 0.12
CA THR A 239 16.66 18.83 1.56
C THR A 239 17.61 17.85 2.24
N ILE A 240 18.17 18.22 3.39
CA ILE A 240 19.02 17.36 4.21
C ILE A 240 18.29 17.11 5.52
N ASN A 241 18.00 15.86 5.84
CA ASN A 241 17.45 15.46 7.12
C ASN A 241 18.57 14.90 8.01
N GLU A 242 18.42 15.09 9.33
CA GLU A 242 19.33 14.51 10.30
C GLU A 242 19.30 12.99 10.18
N ALA A 243 20.48 12.35 10.17
CA ALA A 243 20.53 10.91 10.12
C ALA A 243 20.05 10.32 11.46
N PRO A 244 19.29 9.20 11.44
CA PRO A 244 18.94 8.52 12.67
C PRO A 244 20.19 8.08 13.44
N ASP A 245 20.05 7.89 14.75
CA ASP A 245 21.15 7.51 15.63
C ASP A 245 21.87 6.25 15.09
N PRO A 246 23.22 6.23 15.10
CA PRO A 246 23.97 5.10 14.57
C PRO A 246 23.61 3.78 15.28
N LEU A 247 23.14 2.80 14.50
CA LEU A 247 22.94 1.44 15.00
C LEU A 247 24.28 0.72 15.16
N PRO A 248 24.43 -0.23 16.12
CA PRO A 248 25.63 -1.06 16.23
C PRO A 248 25.90 -1.83 14.93
N VAL A 249 27.08 -1.60 14.34
CA VAL A 249 27.49 -2.15 13.04
C VAL A 249 27.75 -3.67 13.14
N PRO A 250 27.01 -4.53 12.43
CA PRO A 250 27.31 -5.95 12.40
C PRO A 250 28.48 -6.23 11.43
N VAL A 251 29.63 -6.71 11.95
CA VAL A 251 30.82 -7.10 11.14
C VAL A 251 30.46 -8.07 10.00
N ALA A 252 29.47 -8.94 10.21
CA ALA A 252 28.99 -9.86 9.19
C ALA A 252 28.31 -9.14 8.01
N GLY A 253 27.54 -8.08 8.28
CA GLY A 253 26.88 -7.27 7.25
C GLY A 253 27.87 -6.49 6.41
N GLU A 254 28.88 -5.88 7.03
CA GLU A 254 29.98 -5.20 6.34
C GLU A 254 30.71 -6.14 5.38
N ARG A 255 31.05 -7.35 5.85
CA ARG A 255 31.74 -8.34 5.01
C ARG A 255 30.89 -8.75 3.81
N LEU A 256 29.59 -8.98 4.01
CA LEU A 256 28.68 -9.35 2.92
C LEU A 256 28.52 -8.20 1.91
N ALA A 257 28.36 -6.96 2.39
CA ALA A 257 28.24 -5.80 1.51
C ALA A 257 29.51 -5.57 0.68
N ASN A 258 30.70 -5.76 1.26
CA ASN A 258 31.98 -5.48 0.61
C ASN A 258 32.53 -6.61 -0.24
N ARG A 259 32.17 -7.87 0.05
CA ARG A 259 32.75 -9.03 -0.64
C ARG A 259 31.73 -9.89 -1.36
N GLY A 260 30.46 -9.77 -1.03
CA GLY A 260 29.42 -10.67 -1.51
C GLY A 260 29.66 -12.12 -1.07
N THR A 261 29.04 -13.03 -1.80
CA THR A 261 29.27 -14.47 -1.75
C THR A 261 29.62 -14.97 -3.15
N ARG A 262 29.65 -16.29 -3.36
CA ARG A 262 29.77 -16.86 -4.71
C ARG A 262 28.55 -16.54 -5.59
N GLU A 263 27.39 -16.32 -4.98
CA GLU A 263 26.09 -16.16 -5.66
C GLU A 263 25.54 -14.74 -5.58
N VAL A 264 26.04 -13.96 -4.62
CA VAL A 264 25.63 -12.57 -4.35
C VAL A 264 26.83 -11.67 -4.66
N PRO A 265 26.72 -10.68 -5.55
CA PRO A 265 27.82 -9.74 -5.81
C PRO A 265 28.08 -8.86 -4.57
N ALA A 266 29.28 -8.26 -4.50
CA ALA A 266 29.54 -7.21 -3.51
C ALA A 266 28.61 -6.02 -3.80
N CYS A 267 27.77 -5.66 -2.83
CA CYS A 267 26.81 -4.56 -2.95
C CYS A 267 27.53 -3.23 -3.21
N THR A 268 28.67 -3.01 -2.54
CA THR A 268 29.46 -1.77 -2.66
C THR A 268 30.14 -1.61 -4.01
N ALA A 269 30.14 -2.64 -4.87
CA ALA A 269 30.60 -2.50 -6.26
C ALA A 269 29.69 -1.57 -7.09
N CYS A 270 28.41 -1.44 -6.71
CA CYS A 270 27.45 -0.53 -7.35
C CYS A 270 26.91 0.55 -6.40
N HIS A 271 26.79 0.24 -5.10
CA HIS A 271 26.19 1.10 -4.07
C HIS A 271 27.22 1.64 -3.05
N GLY A 272 28.50 1.67 -3.41
CA GLY A 272 29.58 2.16 -2.55
C GLY A 272 29.68 3.69 -2.53
N PRO A 273 30.71 4.25 -1.85
CA PRO A 273 30.96 5.69 -1.83
C PRO A 273 31.05 6.27 -3.26
N GLY A 274 30.34 7.38 -3.49
CA GLY A 274 30.23 8.00 -4.82
C GLY A 274 29.13 7.42 -5.71
N ALA A 275 28.29 6.52 -5.19
CA ALA A 275 27.10 6.04 -5.88
C ALA A 275 26.19 7.20 -6.35
N SER A 276 25.73 7.08 -7.59
CA SER A 276 24.73 7.91 -8.27
C SER A 276 23.75 7.01 -8.99
N ALA A 277 22.50 7.44 -9.15
CA ALA A 277 21.48 6.65 -9.82
C ALA A 277 21.60 6.67 -11.35
N ASP A 278 22.79 6.38 -11.86
CA ASP A 278 22.99 6.09 -13.28
C ASP A 278 22.93 4.57 -13.55
N GLU A 279 22.76 4.19 -14.81
CA GLU A 279 22.65 2.77 -15.21
C GLU A 279 23.90 1.94 -14.88
N THR A 280 25.06 2.57 -14.66
CA THR A 280 26.31 1.86 -14.35
C THR A 280 26.41 1.52 -12.86
N LEU A 281 26.00 2.46 -12.01
CA LEU A 281 25.95 2.36 -10.56
C LEU A 281 24.52 2.05 -10.09
N GLY A 282 24.20 2.44 -8.85
CA GLY A 282 22.86 2.35 -8.27
C GLY A 282 22.65 3.47 -7.25
N PRO A 283 21.42 3.65 -6.75
CA PRO A 283 21.11 4.68 -5.76
C PRO A 283 21.91 4.50 -4.47
N ARG A 284 22.02 5.57 -3.68
CA ARG A 284 22.72 5.54 -2.40
C ARG A 284 21.92 4.71 -1.38
N LEU A 285 22.60 3.92 -0.57
CA LEU A 285 21.94 3.07 0.44
C LEU A 285 22.34 3.45 1.88
N SER A 286 23.51 4.06 2.06
CA SER A 286 24.02 4.48 3.36
C SER A 286 23.06 5.45 4.04
N GLY A 287 22.71 5.18 5.29
CA GLY A 287 21.80 6.00 6.09
C GLY A 287 20.31 5.81 5.76
N GLN A 288 19.95 4.91 4.83
CA GLN A 288 18.55 4.57 4.54
C GLN A 288 17.93 3.73 5.66
N HIS A 289 16.61 3.82 5.83
CA HIS A 289 15.89 3.08 6.87
C HIS A 289 16.01 1.56 6.69
N ARG A 290 16.36 0.87 7.78
CA ARG A 290 16.55 -0.59 7.80
C ARG A 290 15.32 -1.32 7.26
N ALA A 291 14.13 -1.01 7.77
CA ALA A 291 12.92 -1.73 7.39
C ALA A 291 12.58 -1.53 5.90
N PHE A 292 12.73 -0.31 5.37
CA PHE A 292 12.62 -0.05 3.94
C PHE A 292 13.59 -0.92 3.13
N LEU A 293 14.89 -0.94 3.48
CA LEU A 293 15.90 -1.75 2.77
C LEU A 293 15.57 -3.25 2.80
N GLU A 294 15.16 -3.78 3.95
CA GLU A 294 14.75 -5.18 4.08
C GLU A 294 13.57 -5.48 3.13
N THR A 295 12.55 -4.62 3.14
CA THR A 295 11.37 -4.76 2.28
C THR A 295 11.76 -4.74 0.80
N GLN A 296 12.59 -3.79 0.36
CA GLN A 296 13.00 -3.71 -1.05
C GLN A 296 13.80 -4.95 -1.49
N LEU A 297 14.71 -5.45 -0.65
CA LEU A 297 15.48 -6.67 -0.98
C LEU A 297 14.57 -7.91 -1.06
N ARG A 298 13.61 -8.07 -0.15
CA ARG A 298 12.62 -9.15 -0.21
C ARG A 298 11.76 -9.05 -1.48
N LEU A 299 11.31 -7.84 -1.81
CA LEU A 299 10.52 -7.56 -3.01
C LEU A 299 11.21 -8.02 -4.30
N TRP A 300 12.50 -7.73 -4.48
CA TRP A 300 13.27 -8.22 -5.64
C TRP A 300 13.50 -9.74 -5.58
N ARG A 301 13.83 -10.28 -4.40
CA ARG A 301 14.08 -11.72 -4.23
C ARG A 301 12.84 -12.56 -4.56
N ASP A 302 11.69 -12.09 -4.11
CA ASP A 302 10.41 -12.81 -4.18
C ASP A 302 9.66 -12.51 -5.51
N GLY A 303 10.25 -11.67 -6.37
CA GLY A 303 9.77 -11.40 -7.73
C GLY A 303 8.62 -10.39 -7.82
N VAL A 304 8.30 -9.69 -6.74
CA VAL A 304 7.27 -8.64 -6.72
C VAL A 304 7.79 -7.33 -7.33
N ARG A 305 9.07 -6.99 -7.10
CA ARG A 305 9.74 -5.86 -7.74
C ARG A 305 10.69 -6.37 -8.82
N THR A 306 10.55 -5.88 -10.05
CA THR A 306 11.27 -6.40 -11.24
C THR A 306 11.83 -5.32 -12.16
N ASP A 307 11.75 -4.06 -11.75
CA ASP A 307 12.27 -2.87 -12.42
C ASP A 307 13.78 -2.90 -12.72
N SER A 308 14.58 -3.66 -11.95
CA SER A 308 16.03 -3.77 -12.14
C SER A 308 16.50 -5.22 -12.22
N ALA A 309 16.93 -5.65 -13.41
CA ALA A 309 17.50 -6.99 -13.61
C ALA A 309 18.77 -7.24 -12.78
N LYS A 310 19.57 -6.20 -12.53
CA LYS A 310 20.76 -6.29 -11.66
C LYS A 310 20.36 -6.56 -10.21
N MET A 311 19.37 -5.84 -9.69
CA MET A 311 18.90 -6.04 -8.32
C MET A 311 18.18 -7.37 -8.13
N VAL A 312 17.37 -7.80 -9.10
CA VAL A 312 16.78 -9.15 -9.11
C VAL A 312 17.88 -10.21 -9.02
N ALA A 313 18.94 -10.10 -9.84
CA ALA A 313 20.05 -11.04 -9.81
C ALA A 313 20.86 -11.00 -8.51
N ALA A 314 21.00 -9.83 -7.89
CA ALA A 314 21.70 -9.66 -6.62
C ALA A 314 20.90 -10.19 -5.42
N ALA A 315 19.57 -9.99 -5.42
CA ALA A 315 18.70 -10.33 -4.31
C ALA A 315 18.28 -11.81 -4.26
N ARG A 316 18.19 -12.48 -5.42
CA ARG A 316 17.64 -13.86 -5.54
C ARG A 316 18.26 -14.91 -4.61
N ALA A 317 19.53 -14.73 -4.24
CA ALA A 317 20.29 -15.69 -3.42
C ALA A 317 20.46 -15.25 -1.96
N LEU A 318 19.83 -14.13 -1.56
CA LEU A 318 19.89 -13.64 -0.18
C LEU A 318 18.91 -14.40 0.71
N SER A 319 19.41 -14.96 1.81
CA SER A 319 18.54 -15.43 2.91
C SER A 319 17.93 -14.25 3.67
N ASP A 320 16.89 -14.49 4.49
CA ASP A 320 16.35 -13.45 5.36
C ASP A 320 17.39 -12.89 6.33
N ALA A 321 18.34 -13.74 6.78
CA ALA A 321 19.45 -13.32 7.62
C ALA A 321 20.42 -12.40 6.87
N ASP A 322 20.71 -12.70 5.60
CA ASP A 322 21.56 -11.84 4.76
C ASP A 322 20.91 -10.48 4.51
N ILE A 323 19.61 -10.47 4.20
CA ILE A 323 18.82 -9.23 4.02
C ILE A 323 18.87 -8.37 5.28
N ALA A 324 18.60 -8.96 6.45
CA ALA A 324 18.64 -8.25 7.72
C ALA A 324 20.05 -7.70 8.04
N LEU A 325 21.11 -8.46 7.73
CA LEU A 325 22.49 -8.02 7.92
C LEU A 325 22.87 -6.84 7.01
N LEU A 326 22.51 -6.91 5.72
CA LEU A 326 22.77 -5.85 4.75
C LEU A 326 22.01 -4.57 5.09
N ALA A 327 20.71 -4.68 5.36
CA ALA A 327 19.87 -3.55 5.71
C ALA A 327 20.35 -2.88 7.00
N LYS A 328 20.70 -3.66 8.03
CA LYS A 328 21.25 -3.12 9.27
C LYS A 328 22.61 -2.44 9.06
N TRP A 329 23.47 -3.00 8.21
CA TRP A 329 24.76 -2.39 7.90
C TRP A 329 24.61 -1.05 7.20
N TYR A 330 23.85 -0.97 6.10
CA TYR A 330 23.62 0.29 5.37
C TYR A 330 22.91 1.34 6.22
N ALA A 331 21.91 0.95 7.01
CA ALA A 331 21.22 1.86 7.94
C ALA A 331 22.14 2.42 9.04
N SER A 332 23.22 1.72 9.38
CA SER A 332 24.24 2.20 10.34
C SER A 332 25.34 3.06 9.73
N GLN A 333 25.43 3.14 8.40
CA GLN A 333 26.40 4.00 7.74
C GLN A 333 25.92 5.45 7.76
N PRO A 334 26.83 6.43 7.82
CA PRO A 334 26.46 7.82 7.62
C PRO A 334 25.77 7.97 6.26
N ALA A 335 24.74 8.82 6.18
CA ALA A 335 24.21 9.19 4.89
C ALA A 335 25.35 9.80 4.04
N ASP A 336 25.50 9.31 2.81
CA ASP A 336 26.51 9.80 1.88
C ASP A 336 26.13 11.23 1.44
N GLY A 337 26.53 12.19 2.27
CA GLY A 337 26.08 13.58 2.23
C GLY A 337 27.13 14.59 2.70
N GLU A 338 28.40 14.21 2.79
CA GLU A 338 29.48 15.20 2.73
C GLU A 338 29.51 15.78 1.30
N ARG A 339 28.62 16.75 1.07
CA ARG A 339 28.73 17.75 0.00
C ARG A 339 29.40 19.00 0.53
#